data_AF-X1G3Z8-F1
#
_entry.id   AF-X1G3Z8-F1
#
_cell.length_a   1.000
_cell.length_b   1.000
_cell.length_c   1.000
_cell.angle_alpha   90.00
_cell.angle_beta   90.00
_cell.angle_gamma   90.00
#
_symmetry.space_group_name_H-M   'P 1'
#
loop_
_entity.id
_entity.type
_entity.pdbx_description
1 polymer ?
#
loop_
_entity_poly.entity_id
_entity_poly.type
_entity_poly.pdbx_seq_one_letter_code
_entity_poly.pdbx_strand_id
1 'polypeptide(L)' 'PRLINPPKGCRFHPRCKFATEICMRDRPPDVIIDKQRGRRVQCHHFEELDLHVDDTTVQKRTRVKEEA' A
#
# COMPACT_ATOMS: atom_id res chain seq x y z
N PRO A 1 -3.45 10.28 -16.37
CA PRO A 1 -2.10 10.90 -16.27
C PRO A 1 -1.35 10.78 -17.61
N ARG A 2 -0.75 11.88 -18.11
CA ARG A 2 0.18 11.83 -19.25
C ARG A 2 1.38 10.94 -18.86
N LEU A 3 1.73 9.95 -19.69
CA LEU A 3 2.73 8.90 -19.38
C LEU A 3 4.20 9.38 -19.48
N ILE A 4 4.41 10.64 -19.85
CA ILE A 4 5.71 11.16 -20.30
C ILE A 4 6.73 11.32 -19.17
N ASN A 5 6.29 11.62 -17.94
CA ASN A 5 7.19 11.77 -16.79
C ASN A 5 6.59 11.08 -15.55
N PRO A 6 6.91 9.79 -15.30
CA PRO A 6 6.49 9.14 -14.06
C PRO A 6 7.16 9.81 -12.85
N PRO A 7 6.44 9.95 -11.73
CA PRO A 7 7.03 10.47 -10.50
C PRO A 7 8.13 9.55 -9.98
N LYS A 8 9.10 10.13 -9.26
CA LYS A 8 10.14 9.38 -8.54
C LYS A 8 9.50 8.56 -7.40
N GLY A 9 10.16 7.46 -7.01
CA GLY A 9 9.66 6.56 -5.97
C GLY A 9 8.44 5.74 -6.38
N CYS A 10 7.41 5.71 -5.53
CA CYS A 10 6.16 4.99 -5.76
C CYS A 10 5.26 5.73 -6.76
N ARG A 11 4.94 5.08 -7.88
CA ARG A 11 4.11 5.69 -8.94
C ARG A 11 2.73 6.18 -8.48
N PHE A 12 2.23 5.64 -7.37
CA PHE A 12 0.94 5.98 -6.79
C PHE A 12 1.01 7.08 -5.73
N HIS A 13 2.20 7.51 -5.29
CA HIS A 13 2.35 8.51 -4.23
C HIS A 13 1.57 9.82 -4.47
N PRO A 14 1.41 10.35 -5.71
CA PRO A 14 0.67 11.60 -5.92
C PRO A 14 -0.85 11.45 -5.69
N ARG A 15 -1.36 10.22 -5.63
CA ARG A 15 -2.79 9.92 -5.46
C ARG A 15 -3.09 9.01 -4.27
N CYS A 16 -2.08 8.54 -3.56
CA CYS A 16 -2.24 7.62 -2.44
C CYS A 16 -2.50 8.42 -1.15
N LYS A 17 -3.65 8.17 -0.52
CA LYS A 17 -4.04 8.80 0.77
C LYS A 17 -3.16 8.38 1.96
N PHE A 18 -2.33 7.35 1.78
CA PHE A 18 -1.40 6.82 2.78
C PHE A 18 0.06 7.06 2.36
N ALA A 19 0.32 7.94 1.39
CA ALA A 19 1.68 8.24 0.96
C ALA A 19 2.49 8.86 2.11
N THR A 20 3.69 8.33 2.35
CA THR A 20 4.67 8.90 3.26
C THR A 20 5.91 9.35 2.47
N GLU A 21 6.90 9.95 3.15
CA GLU A 21 8.13 10.43 2.50
C GLU A 21 8.90 9.32 1.77
N ILE A 22 8.94 8.10 2.32
CA ILE A 22 9.56 6.94 1.67
C ILE A 22 8.91 6.61 0.32
N CYS A 23 7.61 6.87 0.17
CA CYS A 23 6.89 6.66 -1.08
C CYS A 23 7.27 7.67 -2.17
N MET A 24 7.79 8.85 -1.80
CA MET A 24 8.26 9.86 -2.76
C MET A 24 9.72 9.65 -3.14
N ARG A 25 10.52 9.14 -2.21
CA ARG A 25 11.96 8.93 -2.39
C ARG A 25 12.27 7.60 -3.09
N ASP A 26 11.67 6.52 -2.61
CA ASP A 26 12.09 5.16 -2.93
C ASP A 26 10.97 4.35 -3.58
N ARG A 27 11.35 3.47 -4.52
CA ARG A 27 10.41 2.54 -5.15
C ARG A 27 10.09 1.40 -4.18
N PRO A 28 8.81 1.03 -4.00
CA PRO A 28 8.46 -0.08 -3.13
C PRO A 28 8.98 -1.42 -3.66
N PRO A 29 9.33 -2.36 -2.77
CA PRO A 29 9.75 -3.70 -3.16
C PRO A 29 8.58 -4.49 -3.79
N ASP A 30 8.91 -5.45 -4.66
CA ASP A 30 7.92 -6.40 -5.19
C ASP A 30 7.83 -7.60 -4.23
N VAL A 31 6.73 -7.67 -3.48
CA VAL A 31 6.54 -8.69 -2.45
C VAL A 31 5.42 -9.64 -2.86
N ILE A 32 5.65 -10.95 -2.74
CA ILE A 32 4.64 -11.98 -2.99
C ILE A 32 3.86 -12.23 -1.69
N ILE A 33 2.58 -11.84 -1.67
CA ILE A 33 1.69 -12.01 -0.51
C ILE A 33 0.88 -13.31 -0.57
N ASP A 34 0.72 -13.89 -1.77
CA ASP A 34 0.11 -15.21 -1.96
C ASP A 34 0.93 -15.97 -3.00
N LYS A 35 1.70 -16.96 -2.53
CA LYS A 35 2.54 -17.80 -3.40
C LYS A 35 1.71 -18.76 -4.26
N GLN A 36 0.54 -19.17 -3.80
CA GLN A 36 -0.31 -20.14 -4.50
C GLN A 36 -1.05 -19.47 -5.67
N ARG A 37 -1.53 -18.25 -5.47
CA ARG A 37 -2.25 -17.47 -6.49
C ARG A 37 -1.37 -16.46 -7.24
N GLY A 38 -0.08 -16.38 -6.90
CA GLY A 38 0.87 -15.45 -7.51
C GLY A 38 0.55 -13.97 -7.26
N ARG A 39 -0.15 -13.64 -6.17
CA ARG A 39 -0.48 -12.24 -5.86
C ARG A 39 0.75 -11.51 -5.34
N ARG A 40 1.03 -10.36 -5.95
CA ARG A 40 2.15 -9.50 -5.59
C ARG A 40 1.68 -8.10 -5.24
N VAL A 41 2.45 -7.42 -4.39
CA VAL A 41 2.20 -6.06 -3.94
C VAL A 41 3.48 -5.24 -4.04
N GLN A 42 3.32 -3.97 -4.40
CA GLN A 42 4.38 -2.97 -4.46
C GLN A 42 3.97 -1.77 -3.62
N CYS A 43 3.94 -1.95 -2.31
CA CYS A 43 3.61 -0.92 -1.33
C CYS A 43 4.62 -1.01 -0.17
N HIS A 44 5.11 0.13 0.31
CA HIS A 44 6.02 0.16 1.46
C HIS A 44 5.34 -0.23 2.77
N HIS A 45 4.02 -0.07 2.84
CA HIS A 45 3.23 -0.22 4.07
C HIS A 45 2.22 -1.38 3.98
N PHE A 46 2.44 -2.36 3.09
CA PHE A 46 1.47 -3.42 2.81
C PHE A 46 1.16 -4.33 4.01
N GLU A 47 2.06 -4.43 4.99
CA GLU A 47 1.86 -5.21 6.22
C GLU A 47 1.07 -4.44 7.29
N GLU A 48 1.18 -3.10 7.29
CA GLU A 48 0.53 -2.22 8.26
C GLU A 48 -0.87 -1.79 7.83
N LEU A 49 -1.12 -1.75 6.51
CA LEU A 49 -2.40 -1.39 5.94
C LEU A 49 -3.28 -2.62 5.73
N ASP A 50 -4.15 -2.87 6.70
CA ASP A 50 -5.27 -3.80 6.53
C ASP A 50 -6.39 -3.12 5.72
N LEU A 51 -6.23 -3.12 4.39
CA LEU A 51 -7.20 -2.55 3.46
C LEU A 51 -8.41 -3.47 3.30
N HIS A 52 -9.30 -3.48 4.29
CA HIS A 52 -10.66 -3.95 4.07
C HIS A 52 -11.38 -2.96 3.14
N VAL A 53 -11.70 -3.40 1.93
CA VAL A 53 -12.50 -2.63 0.97
C VAL A 53 -13.98 -2.88 1.29
N ASP A 54 -14.43 -2.35 2.43
CA ASP A 54 -15.85 -2.21 2.70
C ASP A 54 -16.29 -0.86 2.12
N ASP A 55 -17.25 -0.92 1.19
CA ASP A 55 -17.68 0.17 0.29
C ASP A 55 -18.13 1.47 0.98
N THR A 56 -18.24 1.51 2.31
CA THR A 56 -18.85 2.64 3.03
C THR A 56 -18.03 3.30 4.13
N THR A 57 -16.90 2.77 4.62
CA THR A 57 -16.02 3.57 5.51
C THR A 57 -14.61 3.02 5.60
N VAL A 58 -13.62 3.83 5.20
CA VAL A 58 -12.19 3.54 5.43
C VAL A 58 -11.90 3.75 6.91
N GLN A 59 -12.14 2.73 7.75
CA GLN A 59 -11.76 2.75 9.16
C GLN A 59 -10.48 1.94 9.37
N LYS A 60 -9.46 2.59 9.94
CA LYS A 60 -8.24 1.91 10.42
C LYS A 60 -8.66 0.97 11.55
N ARG A 61 -8.77 -0.33 11.29
CA ARG A 61 -8.73 -1.32 12.36
C ARG A 61 -7.30 -1.37 12.88
N THR A 62 -7.00 -0.54 13.88
CA THR A 62 -5.89 -0.84 14.79
C THR A 62 -6.10 -2.27 15.27
N ARG A 63 -5.09 -3.11 15.11
CA ARG A 63 -5.04 -4.47 15.64
C ARG A 63 -5.23 -4.37 17.16
N VAL A 64 -6.48 -4.42 17.63
CA VAL A 64 -6.76 -4.68 19.03
C VAL A 64 -6.25 -6.10 19.24
N LYS A 65 -5.13 -6.20 19.95
CA LYS A 65 -4.75 -7.44 20.60
C LYS A 65 -5.86 -7.73 21.60
N GLU A 66 -6.80 -8.57 21.24
CA GLU A 66 -7.77 -9.14 22.18
C GLU A 66 -7.41 -10.60 22.40
N GLU A 67 -7.04 -10.86 23.66
CA GLU A 67 -7.03 -12.12 24.41
C GLU A 67 -5.96 -13.20 24.12
N ALA A 68 -4.93 -13.20 24.99
CA ALA A 68 -4.79 -14.19 26.08
C ALA A 68 -4.00 -13.59 27.25
#